data_AF-A0A964L1D4-F1
#
_entry.id   AF-A0A964L1D4-F1
#
_cell.length_a   1.000
_cell.length_b   1.000
_cell.length_c   1.000
_cell.angle_alpha   90.00
_cell.angle_beta   90.00
_cell.angle_gamma   90.00
#
_symmetry.space_group_name_H-M   'P 1'
#
loop_
_entity.id
_entity.type
_entity.pdbx_description
1 polymer ?
#
loop_
_entity_poly.entity_id
_entity_poly.type
_entity_poly.pdbx_seq_one_letter_code
_entity_poly.pdbx_strand_id
1 'polypeptide(L)'
;PSPAALPAFLGRWEEIYGRSRRGEASVVALAAAHHRLAWVHPFLDGNGRVARLHTHLALHAQGLTNGLWSPLRGFARAEEKYRGMLKAADAHRRGDLDGRGNLTEAGLIDWINYTLDTCIDQVRFMSKLLDVGSMRERIQAALIFEEAKKTGLRKEAVLPLHYLFSTNSELGRAAFKQMTGLGERVATDLISSLLRNGYLATDSAYGALRFAIPRTALRFYFPDLWPEAEAD
;
A
#
# COMPACT_ATOMS: atom_id res chain seq x y z
N PRO A 1 -18.36 11.18 -23.85
CA PRO A 1 -18.36 11.46 -25.31
C PRO A 1 -19.35 10.52 -26.02
N SER A 2 -19.78 10.82 -27.26
CA SER A 2 -20.59 9.87 -28.03
C SER A 2 -19.75 8.63 -28.42
N PRO A 3 -20.36 7.46 -28.63
CA PRO A 3 -19.62 6.25 -29.01
C PRO A 3 -18.76 6.42 -30.27
N ALA A 4 -19.26 7.14 -31.26
CA ALA A 4 -18.53 7.43 -32.51
C ALA A 4 -17.26 8.27 -32.30
N ALA A 5 -17.20 9.07 -31.23
CA ALA A 5 -16.04 9.90 -30.92
C ALA A 5 -14.98 9.18 -30.07
N LEU A 6 -15.30 8.00 -29.50
CA LEU A 6 -14.38 7.28 -28.60
C LEU A 6 -13.02 6.97 -29.24
N PRO A 7 -12.93 6.45 -30.48
CA PRO A 7 -11.63 6.16 -31.10
C PRO A 7 -10.75 7.41 -31.22
N ALA A 8 -11.34 8.56 -31.57
CA ALA A 8 -10.61 9.83 -31.69
C ALA A 8 -10.09 10.32 -30.34
N PHE A 9 -10.91 10.25 -29.29
CA PHE A 9 -10.49 10.63 -27.94
C PHE A 9 -9.40 9.72 -27.37
N LEU A 10 -9.52 8.40 -27.58
CA LEU A 10 -8.49 7.44 -27.15
C LEU A 10 -7.19 7.61 -27.93
N GLY A 11 -7.27 7.80 -29.24
CA GLY A 11 -6.08 8.08 -30.07
C GLY A 11 -5.37 9.36 -29.61
N ARG A 12 -6.12 10.43 -29.33
CA ARG A 12 -5.54 11.67 -28.78
C ARG A 12 -4.94 11.47 -27.38
N TRP A 13 -5.61 10.70 -26.53
CA TRP A 13 -5.11 10.36 -25.20
C TRP A 13 -3.78 9.61 -25.28
N GLU A 14 -3.68 8.60 -26.15
CA GLU A 14 -2.46 7.84 -26.38
C GLU A 14 -1.34 8.72 -26.96
N GLU A 15 -1.64 9.55 -27.95
CA GLU A 15 -0.67 10.46 -28.57
C GLU A 15 0.00 11.37 -27.53
N ILE A 16 -0.81 11.92 -26.61
CA ILE A 16 -0.36 12.89 -25.61
C ILE A 16 0.36 12.21 -24.44
N TYR A 17 -0.20 11.13 -23.91
CA TYR A 17 0.30 10.51 -22.67
C TYR A 17 1.23 9.32 -22.90
N GLY A 18 1.17 8.67 -24.07
CA GLY A 18 2.03 7.54 -24.44
C GLY A 18 3.48 7.91 -24.74
N ARG A 19 3.78 9.20 -24.95
CA ARG A 19 5.13 9.70 -25.28
C ARG A 19 5.74 10.60 -24.19
N SER A 20 5.23 10.53 -22.97
CA SER A 20 5.69 11.44 -21.91
C SER A 20 7.18 11.26 -21.62
N ARG A 21 7.91 12.39 -21.57
CA ARG A 21 9.36 12.41 -21.29
C ARG A 21 9.61 11.91 -19.86
N ARG A 22 10.69 11.13 -19.67
CA ARG A 22 11.13 10.69 -18.34
C ARG A 22 11.39 11.92 -17.44
N GLY A 23 11.12 11.76 -16.15
CA GLY A 23 11.30 12.82 -15.14
C GLY A 23 9.98 13.29 -14.54
N GLU A 24 10.02 14.42 -13.84
CA GLU A 24 8.88 14.95 -13.04
C GLU A 24 7.61 15.17 -13.87
N ALA A 25 7.77 15.64 -15.11
CA ALA A 25 6.67 15.83 -16.05
C ALA A 25 5.89 14.54 -16.35
N SER A 26 6.52 13.37 -16.23
CA SER A 26 5.84 12.08 -16.45
C SER A 26 4.80 11.76 -15.39
N VAL A 27 5.01 12.19 -14.14
CA VAL A 27 4.07 11.95 -13.04
C VAL A 27 2.87 12.87 -13.15
N VAL A 28 3.11 14.13 -13.56
CA VAL A 28 2.06 15.11 -13.89
C VAL A 28 1.21 14.61 -15.06
N ALA A 29 1.86 14.16 -16.13
CA ALA A 29 1.19 13.59 -17.30
C ALA A 29 0.37 12.36 -16.94
N LEU A 30 0.86 11.49 -16.05
CA LEU A 30 0.16 10.30 -15.57
C LEU A 30 -1.11 10.66 -14.77
N ALA A 31 -1.03 11.66 -13.90
CA ALA A 31 -2.20 12.16 -13.17
C ALA A 31 -3.25 12.72 -14.14
N ALA A 32 -2.83 13.52 -15.12
CA ALA A 32 -3.73 14.02 -16.16
C ALA A 32 -4.32 12.89 -17.02
N ALA A 33 -3.51 11.88 -17.36
CA ALA A 33 -3.94 10.71 -18.12
C ALA A 33 -5.03 9.93 -17.40
N HIS A 34 -4.92 9.76 -16.07
CA HIS A 34 -5.96 9.14 -15.24
C HIS A 34 -7.30 9.85 -15.40
N HIS A 35 -7.31 11.17 -15.21
CA HIS A 35 -8.52 11.97 -15.34
C HIS A 35 -9.11 11.86 -16.74
N ARG A 36 -8.30 12.07 -17.78
CA ARG A 36 -8.79 12.05 -19.16
C ARG A 36 -9.31 10.66 -19.55
N LEU A 37 -8.69 9.58 -19.10
CA LEU A 37 -9.19 8.22 -19.34
C LEU A 37 -10.54 7.98 -18.63
N ALA A 38 -10.68 8.45 -17.40
CA ALA A 38 -11.94 8.37 -16.65
C ALA A 38 -13.07 9.18 -17.31
N TRP A 39 -12.76 10.37 -17.83
CA TRP A 39 -13.72 11.23 -18.54
C TRP A 39 -14.13 10.67 -19.91
N VAL A 40 -13.19 10.07 -20.66
CA VAL A 40 -13.49 9.45 -21.97
C VAL A 40 -14.51 8.32 -21.80
N HIS A 41 -14.41 7.56 -20.69
CA HIS A 41 -15.36 6.50 -20.34
C HIS A 41 -15.57 5.47 -21.48
N PRO A 42 -14.50 4.80 -21.96
CA PRO A 42 -14.57 4.01 -23.19
C PRO A 42 -15.32 2.68 -23.10
N PHE A 43 -15.52 2.14 -21.89
CA PHE A 43 -16.19 0.86 -21.68
C PHE A 43 -17.61 1.03 -21.14
N LEU A 44 -18.46 0.01 -21.29
CA LEU A 44 -19.81 0.00 -20.68
C LEU A 44 -19.78 -0.01 -19.14
N ASP A 45 -18.80 -0.72 -18.56
CA ASP A 45 -18.54 -0.77 -17.13
C ASP A 45 -17.03 -0.92 -16.88
N GLY A 46 -16.58 -0.60 -15.68
CA GLY A 46 -15.22 -0.83 -15.23
C GLY A 46 -14.25 0.31 -15.49
N ASN A 47 -14.68 1.43 -16.08
CA ASN A 47 -13.82 2.57 -16.40
C ASN A 47 -12.99 3.07 -15.21
N GLY A 48 -13.60 3.19 -14.03
CA GLY A 48 -12.87 3.57 -12.82
C GLY A 48 -11.82 2.53 -12.37
N ARG A 49 -12.11 1.24 -12.54
CA ARG A 49 -11.15 0.15 -12.26
C ARG A 49 -10.00 0.19 -13.26
N VAL A 50 -10.28 0.39 -14.54
CA VAL A 50 -9.26 0.52 -15.59
C VAL A 50 -8.39 1.75 -15.38
N ALA A 51 -8.96 2.91 -15.10
CA ALA A 51 -8.19 4.14 -14.86
C ALA A 51 -7.23 3.99 -13.66
N ARG A 52 -7.70 3.40 -12.56
CA ARG A 52 -6.89 3.09 -11.39
C ARG A 52 -5.79 2.07 -11.69
N LEU A 53 -6.12 0.98 -12.37
CA LEU A 53 -5.13 -0.03 -12.77
C LEU A 53 -4.06 0.57 -13.69
N HIS A 54 -4.46 1.35 -14.68
CA HIS A 54 -3.54 2.06 -15.57
C HIS A 54 -2.56 2.95 -14.79
N THR A 55 -3.04 3.77 -13.85
CA THR A 55 -2.20 4.60 -12.99
C THR A 55 -1.21 3.78 -12.18
N HIS A 56 -1.64 2.66 -11.59
CA HIS A 56 -0.76 1.79 -10.82
C HIS A 56 0.34 1.17 -11.68
N LEU A 57 -0.03 0.62 -12.85
CA LEU A 57 0.91 0.01 -13.78
C LEU A 57 1.90 1.02 -14.35
N ALA A 58 1.45 2.24 -14.66
CA ALA A 58 2.32 3.29 -15.18
C ALA A 58 3.33 3.77 -14.12
N LEU A 59 2.92 3.95 -12.86
CA LEU A 59 3.85 4.27 -11.77
C LEU A 59 4.85 3.12 -11.51
N HIS A 60 4.39 1.88 -11.60
CA HIS A 60 5.25 0.70 -11.49
C HIS A 60 6.26 0.62 -12.63
N ALA A 61 5.84 0.82 -13.88
CA ALA A 61 6.72 0.83 -15.05
C ALA A 61 7.76 1.97 -15.02
N GLN A 62 7.45 3.07 -14.32
CA GLN A 62 8.40 4.16 -14.05
C GLN A 62 9.37 3.86 -12.90
N GLY A 63 9.24 2.71 -12.21
CA GLY A 63 10.09 2.33 -11.07
C GLY A 63 9.81 3.13 -9.79
N LEU A 64 8.67 3.81 -9.70
CA LEU A 64 8.35 4.68 -8.56
C LEU A 64 7.74 3.92 -7.38
N THR A 65 7.12 2.77 -7.62
CA THR A 65 6.40 2.02 -6.58
C THR A 65 7.23 0.95 -5.89
N ASN A 66 8.12 0.28 -6.65
CA ASN A 66 8.80 -0.96 -6.24
C ASN A 66 7.85 -2.02 -5.63
N GLY A 67 6.56 -1.98 -6.01
CA GLY A 67 5.52 -2.83 -5.43
C GLY A 67 5.12 -2.49 -3.98
N LEU A 68 5.73 -1.49 -3.35
CA LEU A 68 5.53 -1.18 -1.93
C LEU A 68 4.35 -0.26 -1.67
N TRP A 69 3.95 0.58 -2.64
CA TRP A 69 2.87 1.55 -2.45
C TRP A 69 2.08 1.78 -3.73
N SER A 70 0.86 2.31 -3.59
CA SER A 70 0.09 2.84 -4.71
C SER A 70 -0.85 3.96 -4.23
N PRO A 71 -1.27 4.88 -5.12
CA PRO A 71 -2.26 5.89 -4.77
C PRO A 71 -3.66 5.32 -4.57
N LEU A 72 -3.91 4.04 -4.94
CA LEU A 72 -5.24 3.45 -4.95
C LEU A 72 -5.88 3.38 -3.56
N ARG A 73 -5.08 3.07 -2.52
CA ARG A 73 -5.54 3.09 -1.14
C ARG A 73 -5.95 4.50 -0.73
N GLY A 74 -5.17 5.51 -1.09
CA GLY A 74 -5.48 6.91 -0.82
C GLY A 74 -6.79 7.36 -1.49
N PHE A 75 -6.99 6.98 -2.76
CA PHE A 75 -8.24 7.23 -3.47
C PHE A 75 -9.45 6.53 -2.81
N ALA A 76 -9.27 5.28 -2.35
CA ALA A 76 -10.33 4.53 -1.70
C ALA A 76 -10.72 5.13 -0.33
N ARG A 77 -9.72 5.52 0.49
CA ARG A 77 -9.98 6.15 1.80
C ARG A 77 -10.66 7.51 1.71
N ALA A 78 -10.45 8.22 0.60
CA ALA A 78 -11.01 9.55 0.36
C ALA A 78 -11.94 9.55 -0.86
N GLU A 79 -12.81 8.53 -0.99
CA GLU A 79 -13.63 8.31 -2.18
C GLU A 79 -14.47 9.53 -2.58
N GLU A 80 -15.12 10.18 -1.62
CA GLU A 80 -15.92 11.39 -1.88
C GLU A 80 -15.07 12.52 -2.46
N LYS A 81 -13.87 12.75 -1.89
CA LYS A 81 -12.92 13.75 -2.39
C LYS A 81 -12.42 13.36 -3.78
N TYR A 82 -12.01 12.10 -4.00
CA TYR A 82 -11.58 11.59 -5.30
C TYR A 82 -12.62 11.85 -6.39
N ARG A 83 -13.89 11.49 -6.14
CA ARG A 83 -15.00 11.73 -7.07
C ARG A 83 -15.28 13.23 -7.25
N GLY A 84 -15.21 14.01 -6.18
CA GLY A 84 -15.35 15.45 -6.20
C GLY A 84 -14.30 16.13 -7.07
N MET A 85 -13.04 15.72 -6.97
CA MET A 85 -11.94 16.26 -7.77
C MET A 85 -12.08 15.91 -9.26
N LEU A 86 -12.50 14.68 -9.60
CA LEU A 86 -12.83 14.33 -10.99
C LEU A 86 -13.95 15.21 -11.53
N LYS A 87 -15.06 15.34 -10.78
CA LYS A 87 -16.20 16.17 -11.18
C LYS A 87 -15.83 17.65 -11.34
N ALA A 88 -14.96 18.16 -10.47
CA ALA A 88 -14.48 19.54 -10.55
C ALA A 88 -13.64 19.78 -11.82
N ALA A 89 -12.80 18.82 -12.19
CA ALA A 89 -11.97 18.86 -13.40
C ALA A 89 -12.77 18.59 -14.70
N ASP A 90 -13.97 18.01 -14.58
CA ASP A 90 -14.95 17.87 -15.66
C ASP A 90 -15.80 19.13 -15.89
N ALA A 91 -15.68 20.15 -15.04
CA ALA A 91 -16.43 21.40 -15.20
C ALA A 91 -16.07 22.11 -16.51
N HIS A 92 -17.01 22.89 -17.04
CA HIS A 92 -16.76 23.70 -18.22
C HIS A 92 -15.67 24.74 -17.95
N ARG A 93 -14.90 25.03 -18.99
CA ARG A 93 -13.89 26.09 -18.98
C ARG A 93 -14.45 27.44 -18.49
N ARG A 94 -13.72 28.08 -17.57
CA ARG A 94 -14.04 29.37 -16.94
C ARG A 94 -13.38 30.54 -17.68
N GLY A 95 -13.95 30.92 -18.83
CA GLY A 95 -13.44 32.02 -19.65
C GLY A 95 -12.13 31.70 -20.37
N ASP A 96 -11.49 32.72 -20.94
CA ASP A 96 -10.38 32.52 -21.90
C ASP A 96 -9.04 32.15 -21.26
N LEU A 97 -8.86 32.38 -19.95
CA LEU A 97 -7.64 32.07 -19.22
C LEU A 97 -7.61 30.63 -18.66
N ASP A 98 -8.72 29.89 -18.75
CA ASP A 98 -8.86 28.54 -18.18
C ASP A 98 -8.60 27.44 -19.24
N GLY A 99 -7.54 27.65 -20.02
CA GLY A 99 -7.09 26.74 -21.06
C GLY A 99 -7.83 26.85 -22.39
N ARG A 100 -7.53 25.91 -23.28
CA ARG A 100 -8.02 25.91 -24.67
C ARG A 100 -9.02 24.80 -24.98
N GLY A 101 -9.23 23.88 -24.04
CA GLY A 101 -10.20 22.79 -24.17
C GLY A 101 -11.58 23.16 -23.64
N ASN A 102 -12.54 22.24 -23.77
CA ASN A 102 -13.91 22.43 -23.26
C ASN A 102 -14.00 22.31 -21.74
N LEU A 103 -13.06 21.57 -21.13
CA LEU A 103 -12.99 21.33 -19.69
C LEU A 103 -12.01 22.30 -19.04
N THR A 104 -12.24 22.63 -17.77
CA THR A 104 -11.39 23.53 -16.98
C THR A 104 -9.95 23.01 -16.88
N GLU A 105 -8.98 23.88 -17.17
CA GLU A 105 -7.56 23.62 -16.96
C GLU A 105 -7.21 23.77 -15.48
N ALA A 106 -7.75 24.78 -14.81
CA ALA A 106 -7.59 24.99 -13.37
C ALA A 106 -8.08 23.78 -12.57
N GLY A 107 -9.26 23.24 -12.90
CA GLY A 107 -9.74 22.03 -12.24
C GLY A 107 -8.86 20.81 -12.51
N LEU A 108 -8.27 20.69 -13.71
CA LEU A 108 -7.29 19.63 -14.00
C LEU A 108 -6.03 19.79 -13.14
N ILE A 109 -5.53 21.02 -12.95
CA ILE A 109 -4.39 21.31 -12.08
C ILE A 109 -4.71 20.92 -10.64
N ASP A 110 -5.89 21.26 -10.14
CA ASP A 110 -6.33 20.87 -8.79
C ASP A 110 -6.38 19.33 -8.65
N TRP A 111 -6.89 18.63 -9.66
CA TRP A 111 -6.88 17.17 -9.73
C TRP A 111 -5.46 16.58 -9.68
N ILE A 112 -4.52 17.17 -10.42
CA ILE A 112 -3.12 16.75 -10.44
C ILE A 112 -2.51 16.94 -9.05
N ASN A 113 -2.70 18.11 -8.43
CA ASN A 113 -2.20 18.40 -7.08
C ASN A 113 -2.75 17.38 -6.07
N TYR A 114 -4.06 17.14 -6.07
CA TYR A 114 -4.68 16.11 -5.23
C TYR A 114 -4.07 14.71 -5.45
N THR A 115 -3.81 14.34 -6.69
CA THR A 115 -3.20 13.04 -7.03
C THR A 115 -1.77 12.95 -6.50
N LEU A 116 -0.96 13.99 -6.68
CA LEU A 116 0.42 14.03 -6.20
C LEU A 116 0.49 14.03 -4.67
N ASP A 117 -0.36 14.81 -4.00
CA ASP A 117 -0.50 14.80 -2.55
C ASP A 117 -0.87 13.41 -2.04
N THR A 118 -1.79 12.73 -2.73
CA THR A 118 -2.17 11.35 -2.41
C THR A 118 -1.00 10.38 -2.59
N CYS A 119 -0.22 10.51 -3.66
CA CYS A 119 1.00 9.71 -3.84
C CYS A 119 1.99 9.93 -2.70
N ILE A 120 2.28 11.19 -2.34
CA ILE A 120 3.20 11.54 -1.25
C ILE A 120 2.70 11.00 0.08
N ASP A 121 1.40 11.13 0.36
CA ASP A 121 0.77 10.58 1.57
C ASP A 121 0.94 9.05 1.63
N GLN A 122 0.66 8.33 0.54
CA GLN A 122 0.82 6.87 0.53
C GLN A 122 2.27 6.42 0.61
N VAL A 123 3.22 7.17 0.04
CA VAL A 123 4.66 6.94 0.25
C VAL A 123 5.02 7.12 1.72
N ARG A 124 4.64 8.25 2.34
CA ARG A 124 4.91 8.51 3.77
C ARG A 124 4.30 7.45 4.67
N PHE A 125 3.07 7.02 4.37
CA PHE A 125 2.39 5.94 5.08
C PHE A 125 3.20 4.65 5.01
N MET A 126 3.56 4.18 3.81
CA MET A 126 4.33 2.93 3.67
C MET A 126 5.74 3.04 4.24
N SER A 127 6.42 4.18 4.11
CA SER A 127 7.73 4.42 4.74
C SER A 127 7.67 4.31 6.25
N LYS A 128 6.63 4.87 6.89
CA LYS A 128 6.41 4.73 8.33
C LYS A 128 6.08 3.29 8.72
N LEU A 129 5.29 2.61 7.88
CA LEU A 129 4.82 1.25 8.16
C LEU A 129 5.93 0.20 8.03
N LEU A 130 6.85 0.39 7.09
CA LEU A 130 7.98 -0.51 6.83
C LEU A 130 9.24 -0.12 7.59
N ASP A 131 9.19 0.92 8.42
CA ASP A 131 10.31 1.28 9.27
C ASP A 131 10.64 0.13 10.23
N VAL A 132 11.85 -0.40 10.07
CA VAL A 132 12.40 -1.55 10.80
C VAL A 132 12.66 -1.21 12.26
N GLY A 133 13.00 0.07 12.53
CA GLY A 133 13.22 0.57 13.88
C GLY A 133 11.95 0.36 14.69
N SER A 134 10.86 1.02 14.27
CA SER A 134 9.56 0.92 14.92
C SER A 134 8.91 -0.47 14.89
N MET A 135 9.37 -1.40 14.04
CA MET A 135 8.84 -2.77 14.02
C MET A 135 9.15 -3.51 15.33
N ARG A 136 10.28 -3.24 15.97
CA ARG A 136 10.62 -3.86 17.25
C ARG A 136 9.56 -3.52 18.31
N GLU A 137 9.19 -2.25 18.43
CA GLU A 137 8.17 -1.79 19.36
C GLU A 137 6.78 -2.36 19.01
N ARG A 138 6.46 -2.49 17.71
CA ARG A 138 5.22 -3.12 17.24
C ARG A 138 5.16 -4.62 17.57
N ILE A 139 6.27 -5.34 17.42
CA ILE A 139 6.41 -6.74 17.84
C ILE A 139 6.22 -6.86 19.35
N GLN A 140 6.85 -5.98 20.13
CA GLN A 140 6.70 -5.96 21.58
C GLN A 140 5.27 -5.68 22.01
N ALA A 141 4.59 -4.69 21.41
CA ALA A 141 3.20 -4.37 21.72
C ALA A 141 2.27 -5.57 21.44
N ALA A 142 2.45 -6.24 20.30
CA ALA A 142 1.68 -7.44 19.96
C ALA A 142 1.87 -8.55 21.00
N LEU A 143 3.11 -8.82 21.42
CA LEU A 143 3.40 -9.87 22.41
C LEU A 143 2.86 -9.53 23.80
N ILE A 144 2.93 -8.27 24.23
CA ILE A 144 2.34 -7.82 25.50
C ILE A 144 0.82 -8.03 25.50
N PHE A 145 0.16 -7.68 24.40
CA PHE A 145 -1.27 -7.87 24.24
C PHE A 145 -1.67 -9.36 24.30
N GLU A 146 -0.90 -10.23 23.66
CA GLU A 146 -1.11 -11.68 23.68
C GLU A 146 -0.77 -12.33 25.04
N GLU A 147 0.24 -11.81 25.73
CA GLU A 147 0.59 -12.24 27.10
C GLU A 147 -0.57 -11.96 28.07
N ALA A 148 -1.24 -10.82 27.94
CA ALA A 148 -2.44 -10.49 28.71
C ALA A 148 -3.61 -11.46 28.46
N LYS A 149 -3.69 -12.03 27.26
CA LYS A 149 -4.68 -13.06 26.87
C LYS A 149 -4.28 -14.48 27.29
N LYS A 150 -3.12 -14.66 27.94
CA LYS A 150 -2.59 -15.95 28.39
C LYS A 150 -2.40 -16.96 27.26
N THR A 151 -2.03 -16.52 26.06
CA THR A 151 -1.80 -17.42 24.91
C THR A 151 -0.48 -18.20 24.96
N GLY A 152 0.33 -17.96 26.00
CA GLY A 152 1.65 -18.55 26.19
C GLY A 152 2.77 -17.80 25.47
N LEU A 153 2.43 -16.73 24.75
CA LEU A 153 3.40 -15.80 24.18
C LEU A 153 4.02 -14.94 25.27
N ARG A 154 5.28 -14.55 25.06
CA ARG A 154 6.06 -13.77 26.02
C ARG A 154 6.91 -12.73 25.30
N LYS A 155 7.14 -11.59 25.96
CA LYS A 155 7.97 -10.48 25.45
C LYS A 155 9.42 -10.86 25.16
N GLU A 156 9.96 -11.93 25.76
CA GLU A 156 11.31 -12.41 25.48
C GLU A 156 11.49 -12.88 24.02
N ALA A 157 10.39 -13.13 23.30
CA ALA A 157 10.42 -13.41 21.86
C ALA A 157 10.71 -12.18 20.98
N VAL A 158 10.69 -10.95 21.52
CA VAL A 158 10.87 -9.72 20.72
C VAL A 158 12.17 -9.74 19.92
N LEU A 159 13.29 -10.06 20.57
CA LEU A 159 14.60 -10.03 19.92
C LEU A 159 14.71 -11.04 18.76
N PRO A 160 14.42 -12.34 18.95
CA PRO A 160 14.51 -13.29 17.84
C PRO A 160 13.46 -13.07 16.74
N LEU A 161 12.24 -12.61 17.08
CA LEU A 161 11.24 -12.26 16.05
C LEU A 161 11.67 -11.04 15.23
N HIS A 162 12.20 -10.00 15.88
CA HIS A 162 12.71 -8.82 15.18
C HIS A 162 13.91 -9.15 14.30
N TYR A 163 14.77 -10.08 14.73
CA TYR A 163 15.87 -10.59 13.90
C TYR A 163 15.36 -11.32 12.66
N LEU A 164 14.42 -12.25 12.81
CA LEU A 164 13.83 -12.98 11.69
C LEU A 164 13.14 -12.01 10.70
N PHE A 165 12.40 -11.03 11.22
CA PHE A 165 11.79 -9.97 10.41
C PHE A 165 12.84 -9.15 9.63
N SER A 166 13.88 -8.68 10.31
CA SER A 166 14.86 -7.75 9.73
C SER A 166 15.79 -8.41 8.71
N THR A 167 16.07 -9.71 8.89
CA THR A 167 16.99 -10.46 8.02
C THR A 167 16.26 -11.21 6.91
N ASN A 168 14.94 -11.36 7.00
CA ASN A 168 14.14 -12.22 6.12
C ASN A 168 14.77 -13.62 5.95
N SER A 169 15.32 -14.16 7.03
CA SER A 169 16.06 -15.42 7.05
C SER A 169 15.35 -16.46 7.93
N GLU A 170 15.89 -17.68 7.95
CA GLU A 170 15.45 -18.74 8.85
C GLU A 170 16.44 -18.94 10.00
N LEU A 171 15.92 -19.28 11.17
CA LEU A 171 16.72 -19.48 12.38
C LEU A 171 16.53 -20.89 12.95
N GLY A 172 17.65 -21.55 13.26
CA GLY A 172 17.60 -22.82 13.99
C GLY A 172 17.02 -22.63 15.39
N ARG A 173 16.29 -23.63 15.90
CA ARG A 173 15.62 -23.55 17.21
C ARG A 173 16.59 -23.26 18.36
N ALA A 174 17.79 -23.82 18.33
CA ALA A 174 18.80 -23.58 19.37
C ALA A 174 19.21 -22.09 19.43
N ALA A 175 19.49 -21.48 18.28
CA ALA A 175 19.81 -20.07 18.19
C ALA A 175 18.62 -19.19 18.61
N PHE A 176 17.40 -19.55 18.18
CA PHE A 176 16.18 -18.86 18.64
C PHE A 176 16.07 -18.88 20.16
N LYS A 177 16.20 -20.04 20.79
CA LYS A 177 16.15 -20.20 22.26
C LYS A 177 17.21 -19.35 22.95
N GLN A 178 18.45 -19.37 22.46
CA GLN A 178 19.54 -18.58 23.01
C GLN A 178 19.22 -17.08 23.01
N MET A 179 18.62 -16.57 21.92
CA MET A 179 18.23 -15.16 21.81
C MET A 179 17.12 -14.74 22.78
N THR A 180 16.29 -15.68 23.24
CA THR A 180 15.24 -15.36 24.24
C THR A 180 15.81 -15.17 25.65
N GLY A 181 16.99 -15.71 25.95
CA GLY A 181 17.57 -15.73 27.30
C GLY A 181 16.78 -16.59 28.31
N LEU A 182 15.78 -17.36 27.86
CA LEU A 182 14.96 -18.21 28.71
C LEU A 182 15.62 -19.57 28.96
N GLY A 183 15.24 -20.23 30.06
CA GLY A 183 15.63 -21.62 30.30
C GLY A 183 15.03 -22.58 29.27
N GLU A 184 15.73 -23.69 28.98
CA GLU A 184 15.47 -24.61 27.86
C GLU A 184 14.00 -25.07 27.74
N ARG A 185 13.38 -25.44 28.86
CA ARG A 185 11.97 -25.85 28.89
C ARG A 185 11.03 -24.71 28.50
N VAL A 186 11.21 -23.54 29.11
CA VAL A 186 10.37 -22.36 28.86
C VAL A 186 10.54 -21.87 27.42
N ALA A 187 11.76 -21.89 26.90
CA ALA A 187 12.05 -21.51 25.52
C ALA A 187 11.41 -22.47 24.50
N THR A 188 11.36 -23.76 24.81
CA THR A 188 10.66 -24.78 23.98
C THR A 188 9.14 -24.57 24.00
N ASP A 189 8.57 -24.29 25.16
CA ASP A 189 7.13 -24.00 25.31
C ASP A 189 6.75 -22.70 24.57
N LEU A 190 7.63 -21.69 24.60
CA LEU A 190 7.46 -20.44 23.87
C LEU A 190 7.46 -20.66 22.35
N ILE A 191 8.42 -21.41 21.80
CA ILE A 191 8.44 -21.76 20.36
C ILE A 191 7.14 -22.46 19.96
N SER A 192 6.70 -23.43 20.76
CA SER A 192 5.45 -24.16 20.50
C SER A 192 4.25 -23.21 20.49
N SER A 193 4.22 -22.23 21.40
CA SER A 193 3.17 -21.22 21.47
C SER A 193 3.21 -20.24 20.29
N LEU A 194 4.41 -19.80 19.87
CA LEU A 194 4.59 -18.93 18.70
C LEU A 194 4.16 -19.61 17.40
N LEU A 195 4.47 -20.90 17.22
CA LEU A 195 4.01 -21.70 16.08
C LEU A 195 2.49 -21.88 16.09
N ARG A 196 1.89 -22.25 17.23
CA ARG A 196 0.43 -22.41 17.35
C ARG A 196 -0.33 -21.12 17.07
N ASN A 197 0.19 -19.97 17.51
CA ASN A 197 -0.43 -18.66 17.31
C ASN A 197 0.01 -17.98 15.99
N GLY A 198 0.81 -18.64 15.14
CA GLY A 198 1.17 -18.16 13.81
C GLY A 198 2.18 -17.01 13.76
N TYR A 199 2.90 -16.73 14.86
CA TYR A 199 4.02 -15.76 14.89
C TYR A 199 5.30 -16.35 14.30
N LEU A 200 5.38 -17.68 14.25
CA LEU A 200 6.43 -18.42 13.55
C LEU A 200 5.81 -19.42 12.58
N ALA A 201 6.54 -19.75 11.54
CA ALA A 201 6.27 -20.89 10.68
C ALA A 201 7.52 -21.79 10.57
N THR A 202 7.29 -23.04 10.17
CA THR A 202 8.34 -24.03 9.92
C THR A 202 7.83 -25.07 8.94
N ASP A 203 8.70 -25.62 8.09
CA ASP A 203 8.30 -26.61 7.08
C ASP A 203 8.28 -28.05 7.61
N SER A 204 8.81 -28.29 8.81
CA SER A 204 8.76 -29.61 9.44
C SER A 204 8.76 -29.54 10.96
N ALA A 205 8.45 -30.66 11.62
CA ALA A 205 8.41 -30.77 13.08
C ALA A 205 9.72 -30.36 13.78
N TYR A 206 10.86 -30.39 13.07
CA TYR A 206 12.19 -30.00 13.57
C TYR A 206 12.90 -28.97 12.67
N GLY A 207 12.17 -28.37 11.73
CA GLY A 207 12.73 -27.43 10.76
C GLY A 207 13.16 -26.10 11.37
N ALA A 208 13.84 -25.32 10.55
CA ALA A 208 14.16 -23.94 10.88
C ALA A 208 12.88 -23.11 11.05
N LEU A 209 13.00 -22.04 11.85
CA LEU A 209 11.91 -21.13 12.17
C LEU A 209 12.01 -19.91 11.25
N ARG A 210 10.88 -19.51 10.67
CA ARG A 210 10.75 -18.26 9.92
C ARG A 210 9.72 -17.35 10.55
N PHE A 211 9.90 -16.04 10.38
CA PHE A 211 8.93 -15.05 10.80
C PHE A 211 7.59 -15.31 10.10
N ALA A 212 6.50 -15.23 10.84
CA ALA A 212 5.15 -15.32 10.28
C ALA A 212 4.28 -14.19 10.83
N ILE A 213 3.25 -13.82 10.08
CA ILE A 213 2.38 -12.69 10.38
C ILE A 213 0.99 -13.24 10.68
N PRO A 214 0.62 -13.41 11.96
CA PRO A 214 -0.71 -13.86 12.31
C PRO A 214 -1.71 -12.71 12.23
N ARG A 215 -2.99 -13.02 12.00
CA ARG A 215 -4.05 -12.02 11.89
C ARG A 215 -4.15 -11.12 13.12
N THR A 216 -3.95 -11.69 14.33
CA THR A 216 -4.00 -10.94 15.59
C THR A 216 -2.89 -9.90 15.72
N ALA A 217 -1.75 -10.10 15.04
CA ALA A 217 -0.63 -9.17 15.04
C ALA A 217 -0.75 -8.08 13.98
N LEU A 218 -1.63 -8.20 12.98
CA LEU A 218 -1.70 -7.26 11.85
C LEU A 218 -1.91 -5.81 12.29
N ARG A 219 -2.84 -5.56 13.21
CA ARG A 219 -3.08 -4.23 13.80
C ARG A 219 -1.85 -3.61 14.46
N PHE A 220 -0.94 -4.45 14.94
CA PHE A 220 0.30 -4.02 15.58
C PHE A 220 1.42 -3.89 14.55
N TYR A 221 1.64 -4.90 13.71
CA TYR A 221 2.77 -4.92 12.77
C TYR A 221 2.58 -3.92 11.63
N PHE A 222 1.36 -3.78 11.16
CA PHE A 222 0.99 -2.98 10.00
C PHE A 222 -0.32 -2.20 10.27
N PRO A 223 -0.32 -1.29 11.26
CA PRO A 223 -1.50 -0.51 11.61
C PRO A 223 -2.07 0.25 10.41
N ASP A 224 -3.40 0.34 10.35
CA ASP A 224 -4.18 1.01 9.28
C ASP A 224 -4.00 0.42 7.87
N LEU A 225 -3.24 -0.66 7.68
CA LEU A 225 -3.09 -1.31 6.37
C LEU A 225 -4.25 -2.27 6.08
N TRP A 226 -4.74 -2.97 7.10
CA TRP A 226 -5.89 -3.89 7.01
C TRP A 226 -7.03 -3.44 7.92
N PRO A 227 -8.05 -2.75 7.39
CA PRO A 227 -9.22 -2.33 8.17
C PRO A 227 -9.91 -3.49 8.93
N GLU A 228 -9.91 -4.69 8.34
CA GLU A 228 -10.52 -5.89 8.93
C GLU A 228 -9.74 -6.46 10.12
N ALA A 229 -8.49 -6.03 10.32
CA ALA A 229 -7.68 -6.41 11.47
C ALA A 229 -7.81 -5.43 12.65
N GLU A 230 -8.34 -4.23 12.41
CA GLU A 230 -8.56 -3.19 13.43
C GLU A 230 -9.89 -3.35 14.18
N ALA A 231 -10.83 -4.14 13.63
CA ALA A 231 -12.17 -4.34 14.19
C ALA A 231 -12.27 -5.46 15.26
N ASP A 232 -11.23 -6.30 15.37
CA ASP A 232 -11.11 -7.42 16.34
C ASP A 232 -10.24 -7.05 17.54
#